data_AF-A0A812DEA8-F1
#
_entry.id   AF-A0A812DEA8-F1
#
_cell.length_a   1.000
_cell.length_b   1.000
_cell.length_c   1.000
_cell.angle_alpha   90.00
_cell.angle_beta   90.00
_cell.angle_gamma   90.00
#
_symmetry.space_group_name_H-M   'P 1'
#
loop_
_entity.id
_entity.type
_entity.pdbx_description
1 polymer ?
#
loop_
_entity_poly.entity_id
_entity_poly.type
_entity_poly.pdbx_seq_one_letter_code
_entity_poly.pdbx_strand_id
1 'polypeptide(L)'
;MEGFCSFDVRLLMNSINSEASDKGSVENLTEEVLEDIKVRCCFVTSINRAKQIFDVHCGKADSNKLPTPPVGLDYPLGGDRFLHISGSTREEACEVLFEQDNEEISLATMILDSLIKCPIDVRKDLAENIVIMGGTSILPGFYSRLQKELYNQLNKPKYMDTLKLKVFKFHQPPSKENYTAWLGGAIAGAMITLPNRSVSQETFLKTNTLPDWCKIQEKNQSSTEDLLKQGHKILS
;
A
#
# COMPACT_ATOMS: atom_id res chain seq x y z
N MET A 1 10.51 -0.78 -11.56
CA MET A 1 9.47 -0.25 -10.65
C MET A 1 8.11 -0.90 -10.94
N GLU A 2 8.08 -2.18 -11.36
CA GLU A 2 6.85 -2.90 -11.73
C GLU A 2 6.39 -3.89 -10.65
N GLY A 3 7.11 -4.00 -9.52
CA GLY A 3 6.92 -5.07 -8.55
C GLY A 3 5.88 -4.85 -7.45
N PHE A 4 5.17 -3.71 -7.42
CA PHE A 4 4.21 -3.40 -6.34
C PHE A 4 2.75 -3.24 -6.79
N CYS A 5 2.47 -3.29 -8.10
CA CYS A 5 1.09 -3.19 -8.62
C CYS A 5 0.36 -4.55 -8.61
N SER A 6 1.09 -5.67 -8.59
CA SER A 6 0.54 -7.02 -8.49
C SER A 6 0.23 -7.38 -7.04
N PHE A 7 -0.67 -6.63 -6.40
CA PHE A 7 -1.33 -7.11 -5.19
C PHE A 7 -2.31 -8.22 -5.60
N ASP A 8 -1.67 -9.38 -5.74
CA ASP A 8 -2.03 -10.77 -5.92
C ASP A 8 -3.37 -11.13 -6.58
N VAL A 9 -3.48 -10.80 -7.87
CA VAL A 9 -4.40 -11.48 -8.78
C VAL A 9 -4.20 -13.01 -8.71
N ARG A 10 -2.97 -13.50 -8.46
CA ARG A 10 -2.67 -14.94 -8.49
C ARG A 10 -3.19 -15.68 -7.27
N LEU A 11 -3.22 -15.08 -6.07
CA LEU A 11 -3.88 -15.69 -4.90
C LEU A 11 -5.39 -15.75 -5.08
N LEU A 12 -6.01 -14.65 -5.54
CA LEU A 12 -7.43 -14.67 -5.90
C LEU A 12 -7.70 -15.70 -6.99
N MET A 13 -6.83 -15.78 -8.00
CA MET A 13 -6.87 -16.78 -9.07
C MET A 13 -6.70 -18.19 -8.52
N ASN A 14 -5.82 -18.43 -7.55
CA ASN A 14 -5.63 -19.74 -6.94
C ASN A 14 -6.84 -20.17 -6.11
N SER A 15 -7.43 -19.27 -5.32
CA SER A 15 -8.65 -19.55 -4.56
C SER A 15 -9.85 -19.77 -5.48
N ILE A 16 -10.03 -18.91 -6.50
CA ILE A 16 -11.09 -19.06 -7.50
C ILE A 16 -10.87 -20.31 -8.34
N ASN A 17 -9.64 -20.62 -8.77
CA ASN A 17 -9.34 -21.83 -9.54
C ASN A 17 -9.51 -23.10 -8.70
N SER A 18 -9.18 -23.05 -7.40
CA SER A 18 -9.45 -24.14 -6.47
C SER A 18 -10.96 -24.38 -6.35
N GLU A 19 -11.75 -23.31 -6.16
CA GLU A 19 -13.22 -23.38 -6.12
C GLU A 19 -13.85 -23.79 -7.45
N ALA A 20 -13.25 -23.39 -8.58
CA ALA A 20 -13.72 -23.69 -9.93
C ALA A 20 -13.35 -25.09 -10.41
N SER A 21 -12.19 -25.62 -9.98
CA SER A 21 -11.74 -26.98 -10.25
C SER A 21 -12.70 -28.01 -9.65
N ASP A 22 -13.31 -27.70 -8.51
CA ASP A 22 -14.30 -28.56 -7.84
C ASP A 22 -15.66 -28.59 -8.58
N LYS A 23 -15.90 -27.64 -9.51
CA LYS A 23 -17.14 -27.52 -10.29
C LYS A 23 -16.96 -27.66 -11.81
N GLY A 24 -15.76 -28.06 -12.26
CA GLY A 24 -15.47 -28.45 -13.64
C GLY A 24 -15.70 -27.36 -14.71
N SER A 25 -15.72 -26.08 -14.34
CA SER A 25 -16.21 -25.04 -15.25
C SER A 25 -15.55 -23.68 -15.12
N VAL A 26 -14.21 -23.59 -15.21
CA VAL A 26 -13.56 -22.34 -15.63
C VAL A 26 -12.26 -22.63 -16.41
N GLU A 27 -12.30 -22.41 -17.73
CA GLU A 27 -11.09 -22.21 -18.54
C GLU A 27 -10.53 -20.81 -18.26
N ASN A 28 -9.22 -20.74 -17.96
CA ASN A 28 -8.35 -19.55 -17.86
C ASN A 28 -9.06 -18.18 -17.82
N LEU A 29 -9.39 -17.69 -16.62
CA LEU A 29 -9.83 -16.31 -16.43
C LEU A 29 -8.73 -15.34 -16.85
N THR A 30 -9.09 -14.25 -17.54
CA THR A 30 -8.16 -13.18 -17.86
C THR A 30 -7.87 -12.34 -16.61
N GLU A 31 -6.69 -11.71 -16.57
CA GLU A 31 -6.31 -10.80 -15.49
C GLU A 31 -7.31 -9.64 -15.32
N GLU A 32 -7.82 -9.12 -16.44
CA GLU A 32 -8.86 -8.06 -16.44
C GLU A 32 -10.14 -8.48 -15.71
N VAL A 33 -10.59 -9.72 -15.91
CA VAL A 33 -11.79 -10.25 -15.23
C VAL A 33 -11.51 -10.42 -13.74
N LEU A 34 -10.33 -10.89 -13.37
CA LEU A 34 -9.94 -11.04 -11.97
C LEU A 34 -9.80 -9.69 -11.26
N GLU A 35 -9.27 -8.67 -11.94
CA GLU A 35 -9.23 -7.31 -11.42
C GLU A 35 -10.64 -6.75 -11.21
N ASP A 36 -11.54 -6.96 -12.16
CA ASP A 36 -12.93 -6.51 -12.03
C ASP A 36 -13.67 -7.25 -10.91
N ILE A 37 -13.45 -8.56 -10.76
CA ILE A 37 -13.92 -9.33 -9.60
C ILE A 37 -13.39 -8.73 -8.29
N LYS A 38 -12.08 -8.46 -8.21
CA LYS A 38 -11.44 -7.88 -7.03
C LYS A 38 -12.06 -6.54 -6.66
N VAL A 39 -12.29 -5.66 -7.62
CA VAL A 39 -12.86 -4.33 -7.39
C VAL A 39 -14.33 -4.41 -6.99
N ARG A 40 -15.12 -5.28 -7.63
CA ARG A 40 -16.58 -5.35 -7.42
C ARG A 40 -16.99 -6.23 -6.25
N CYS A 41 -16.23 -7.26 -5.93
CA CYS A 41 -16.66 -8.33 -5.03
C CYS A 41 -15.89 -8.34 -3.70
N CYS A 42 -14.58 -8.08 -3.72
CA CYS A 42 -13.75 -8.19 -2.52
C CYS A 42 -13.92 -7.01 -1.57
N PHE A 43 -13.68 -7.26 -0.29
CA PHE A 43 -13.74 -6.24 0.75
C PHE A 43 -12.83 -6.60 1.92
N VAL A 44 -12.43 -5.59 2.69
CA VAL A 44 -11.56 -5.75 3.84
C VAL A 44 -12.41 -6.06 5.08
N THR A 45 -12.12 -7.20 5.71
CA THR A 45 -12.80 -7.63 6.93
C THR A 45 -12.26 -6.94 8.18
N SER A 46 -13.04 -7.00 9.28
CA SER A 46 -12.63 -6.43 10.57
C SER A 46 -11.52 -7.24 11.23
N ILE A 47 -10.64 -6.57 11.98
CA ILE A 47 -9.50 -7.22 12.66
C ILE A 47 -9.91 -8.38 13.58
N ASN A 48 -11.04 -8.26 14.29
CA ASN A 48 -11.50 -9.32 15.20
C ASN A 48 -11.93 -10.57 14.43
N ARG A 49 -12.63 -10.37 13.31
CA ARG A 49 -13.06 -11.46 12.42
C ARG A 49 -11.86 -12.14 11.77
N ALA A 50 -10.91 -11.35 11.25
CA ALA A 50 -9.67 -11.86 10.68
C ALA A 50 -8.90 -12.73 11.68
N LYS A 51 -8.72 -12.25 12.93
CA LYS A 51 -8.06 -13.00 14.00
C LYS A 51 -8.76 -14.33 14.31
N GLN A 52 -10.09 -14.35 14.36
CA GLN A 52 -10.85 -15.60 14.58
C GLN A 52 -10.62 -16.62 13.47
N ILE A 53 -10.65 -16.17 12.21
CA ILE A 53 -10.41 -17.01 11.04
C ILE A 53 -8.97 -17.55 11.08
N PHE A 54 -7.99 -16.67 11.35
CA PHE A 54 -6.58 -17.03 11.47
C PHE A 54 -6.32 -18.05 12.59
N ASP A 55 -6.90 -17.86 13.77
CA ASP A 55 -6.72 -18.78 14.91
C ASP A 55 -7.21 -20.20 14.58
N VAL A 56 -8.29 -20.33 13.80
CA VAL A 56 -8.77 -21.63 13.32
C VAL A 56 -7.83 -22.20 12.27
N HIS A 57 -7.40 -21.41 11.28
CA HIS A 57 -6.47 -21.87 10.24
C HIS A 57 -5.12 -22.34 10.79
N CYS A 58 -4.63 -21.71 11.86
CA CYS A 58 -3.42 -22.12 12.56
C CYS A 58 -3.63 -23.26 13.58
N GLY A 59 -4.83 -23.84 13.69
CA GLY A 59 -5.15 -24.91 14.63
C GLY A 59 -5.13 -24.49 16.11
N LYS A 60 -5.18 -23.18 16.40
CA LYS A 60 -5.24 -22.63 17.77
C LYS A 60 -6.66 -22.60 18.33
N ALA A 61 -7.67 -22.74 17.47
CA ALA A 61 -9.08 -22.73 17.83
C ALA A 61 -9.85 -23.83 17.09
N ASP A 62 -10.93 -24.31 17.70
CA ASP A 62 -11.83 -25.30 17.08
C ASP A 62 -12.53 -24.72 15.84
N SER A 63 -12.77 -25.56 14.84
CA SER A 63 -13.51 -25.21 13.62
C SER A 63 -14.92 -24.66 13.89
N ASN A 64 -15.52 -25.03 15.02
CA ASN A 64 -16.83 -24.53 15.46
C ASN A 64 -16.84 -23.03 15.80
N LYS A 65 -15.67 -22.41 15.97
CA LYS A 65 -15.54 -20.95 16.23
C LYS A 65 -15.40 -20.13 14.96
N LEU A 66 -15.43 -20.75 13.78
CA LEU A 66 -15.41 -20.01 12.52
C LEU A 66 -16.64 -19.11 12.42
N PRO A 67 -16.45 -17.82 12.12
CA PRO A 67 -17.56 -16.93 11.95
C PRO A 67 -18.28 -17.27 10.64
N THR A 68 -19.60 -17.11 10.61
CA THR A 68 -20.40 -17.42 9.42
C THR A 68 -19.85 -16.67 8.20
N PRO A 69 -19.60 -17.34 7.07
CA PRO A 69 -19.03 -16.70 5.90
C PRO A 69 -19.99 -15.62 5.37
N PRO A 70 -19.45 -14.57 4.73
CA PRO A 70 -20.27 -13.59 4.03
C PRO A 70 -21.10 -14.25 2.93
N VAL A 71 -22.12 -13.54 2.45
CA VAL A 71 -22.95 -14.04 1.35
C VAL A 71 -22.09 -14.17 0.08
N GLY A 72 -22.15 -15.33 -0.58
CA GLY A 72 -21.55 -15.54 -1.89
C GLY A 72 -22.24 -14.72 -2.97
N LEU A 73 -21.55 -14.44 -4.08
CA LEU A 73 -22.06 -13.64 -5.17
C LEU A 73 -21.80 -14.30 -6.52
N ASP A 74 -22.81 -14.33 -7.38
CA ASP A 74 -22.67 -14.82 -8.75
C ASP A 74 -22.20 -13.69 -9.67
N TYR A 75 -21.00 -13.87 -10.24
CA TYR A 75 -20.36 -12.92 -11.14
C TYR A 75 -20.61 -13.31 -12.60
N PRO A 76 -21.13 -12.40 -13.45
CA PRO A 76 -21.37 -12.69 -14.85
C PRO A 76 -20.06 -12.69 -15.65
N LEU A 77 -19.72 -13.82 -16.29
CA LEU A 77 -18.55 -13.96 -17.18
C LEU A 77 -18.87 -13.61 -18.65
N GLY A 78 -20.08 -13.10 -18.91
CA GLY A 78 -20.61 -12.81 -20.24
C GLY A 78 -21.42 -13.97 -20.83
N GLY A 79 -22.48 -13.62 -21.57
CA GLY A 79 -23.52 -14.57 -21.99
C GLY A 79 -24.32 -15.10 -20.79
N ASP A 80 -24.68 -16.38 -20.84
CA ASP A 80 -25.41 -17.09 -19.76
C ASP A 80 -24.48 -17.79 -18.75
N ARG A 81 -23.19 -17.39 -18.69
CA ARG A 81 -22.21 -17.99 -17.78
C ARG A 81 -22.04 -17.15 -16.52
N PHE A 82 -22.18 -17.82 -15.37
CA PHE A 82 -22.00 -17.22 -14.05
C PHE A 82 -20.90 -17.96 -13.28
N LEU A 83 -20.05 -17.19 -12.61
CA LEU A 83 -19.05 -17.67 -11.66
C LEU A 83 -19.54 -17.41 -10.25
N HIS A 84 -19.83 -18.47 -9.49
CA HIS A 84 -20.16 -18.32 -8.08
C HIS A 84 -18.90 -18.04 -7.28
N ILE A 85 -18.82 -16.85 -6.68
CA ILE A 85 -17.70 -16.43 -5.83
C ILE A 85 -18.13 -16.59 -4.37
N SER A 86 -17.43 -17.45 -3.62
CA SER A 86 -17.73 -17.64 -2.21
C SER A 86 -17.50 -16.38 -1.39
N GLY A 87 -18.26 -16.22 -0.30
CA GLY A 87 -18.04 -15.12 0.64
C GLY A 87 -16.68 -15.18 1.32
N SER A 88 -16.16 -16.38 1.59
CA SER A 88 -14.86 -16.61 2.21
C SER A 88 -13.73 -16.11 1.32
N THR A 89 -13.73 -16.48 0.03
CA THR A 89 -12.71 -16.02 -0.93
C THR A 89 -12.69 -14.49 -1.07
N ARG A 90 -13.87 -13.84 -0.99
CA ARG A 90 -13.97 -12.37 -1.06
C ARG A 90 -13.33 -11.64 0.13
N GLU A 91 -13.39 -12.22 1.32
CA GLU A 91 -12.79 -11.63 2.53
C GLU A 91 -11.32 -12.01 2.68
N GLU A 92 -10.95 -13.26 2.38
CA GLU A 92 -9.59 -13.77 2.51
C GLU A 92 -8.63 -13.14 1.50
N ALA A 93 -9.09 -12.82 0.28
CA ALA A 93 -8.26 -12.17 -0.73
C ALA A 93 -7.66 -10.84 -0.28
N CYS A 94 -8.33 -10.13 0.64
CA CYS A 94 -7.84 -8.87 1.19
C CYS A 94 -6.96 -9.05 2.44
N GLU A 95 -6.93 -10.24 3.03
CA GLU A 95 -6.23 -10.48 4.30
C GLU A 95 -4.71 -10.46 4.16
N VAL A 96 -4.20 -10.83 2.98
CA VAL A 96 -2.76 -10.78 2.67
C VAL A 96 -2.14 -9.37 2.80
N LEU A 97 -2.95 -8.30 2.85
CA LEU A 97 -2.47 -6.94 3.18
C LEU A 97 -2.05 -6.79 4.66
N PHE A 98 -2.66 -7.57 5.54
CA PHE A 98 -2.60 -7.40 6.99
C PHE A 98 -2.05 -8.62 7.72
N GLU A 99 -2.01 -9.77 7.08
CA GLU A 99 -1.32 -10.96 7.56
C GLU A 99 0.17 -10.63 7.79
N GLN A 100 0.72 -11.14 8.89
CA GLN A 100 2.14 -11.01 9.19
C GLN A 100 2.84 -12.28 8.70
N ASP A 101 3.83 -12.12 7.84
CA ASP A 101 4.70 -13.22 7.46
C ASP A 101 5.65 -13.62 8.61
N ASN A 102 6.53 -14.59 8.35
CA ASN A 102 7.54 -15.02 9.32
C ASN A 102 8.51 -13.90 9.74
N GLU A 103 8.57 -12.79 8.98
CA GLU A 103 9.40 -11.62 9.26
C GLU A 103 8.61 -10.51 9.99
N GLU A 104 7.36 -10.80 10.38
CA GLU A 104 6.41 -9.87 11.00
C GLU A 104 6.06 -8.64 10.14
N ILE A 105 6.21 -8.75 8.82
CA ILE A 105 5.96 -7.66 7.88
C ILE A 105 4.47 -7.68 7.48
N SER A 106 3.82 -6.53 7.62
CA SER A 106 2.48 -6.25 7.13
C SER A 106 2.37 -4.76 6.79
N LEU A 107 1.29 -4.34 6.11
CA LEU A 107 1.11 -2.94 5.75
C LEU A 107 1.22 -1.99 6.97
N ALA A 108 0.68 -2.41 8.12
CA ALA A 108 0.74 -1.61 9.34
C ALA A 108 2.16 -1.53 9.91
N THR A 109 2.91 -2.64 9.94
CA THR A 109 4.28 -2.63 10.47
C THR A 109 5.23 -1.86 9.56
N MET A 110 5.05 -1.92 8.24
CA MET A 110 5.81 -1.10 7.28
C MET A 110 5.67 0.40 7.55
N ILE A 111 4.46 0.87 7.87
CA ILE A 111 4.21 2.28 8.22
C ILE A 111 4.93 2.63 9.54
N LEU A 112 4.82 1.79 10.56
CA LEU A 112 5.45 2.03 11.86
C LEU A 112 6.98 1.99 11.79
N ASP A 113 7.55 1.04 11.04
CA ASP A 113 8.99 0.94 10.81
C ASP A 113 9.52 2.16 10.03
N SER A 114 8.73 2.70 9.11
CA SER A 114 9.06 3.95 8.41
C SER A 114 9.08 5.13 9.37
N LEU A 115 8.13 5.21 10.30
CA LEU A 115 8.11 6.24 11.35
C LEU A 115 9.31 6.13 12.31
N ILE A 116 9.75 4.91 12.64
CA ILE A 116 10.95 4.71 13.47
C ILE A 116 12.21 5.24 12.78
N LYS A 117 12.33 5.06 11.46
CA LYS A 117 13.47 5.56 10.67
C LYS A 117 13.51 7.10 10.61
N CYS A 118 12.38 7.77 10.80
CA CYS A 118 12.33 9.22 10.85
C CYS A 118 12.91 9.78 12.18
N PRO A 119 13.49 11.00 12.15
CA PRO A 119 13.91 11.71 13.37
C PRO A 119 12.75 11.89 14.36
N ILE A 120 13.04 11.84 15.66
CA ILE A 120 12.00 11.84 16.72
C ILE A 120 11.05 13.05 16.65
N ASP A 121 11.57 14.22 16.27
CA ASP A 121 10.84 15.48 16.28
C ASP A 121 9.70 15.51 15.24
N VAL A 122 9.82 14.77 14.14
CA VAL A 122 8.82 14.77 13.05
C VAL A 122 7.82 13.61 13.16
N ARG A 123 8.08 12.60 14.00
CA ARG A 123 7.27 11.36 14.05
C ARG A 123 5.82 11.64 14.39
N LYS A 124 5.58 12.55 15.33
CA LYS A 124 4.22 12.93 15.75
C LYS A 124 3.46 13.57 14.59
N ASP A 125 4.08 14.54 13.92
CA ASP A 125 3.44 15.25 12.81
C ASP A 125 3.17 14.31 11.63
N LEU A 126 4.08 13.38 11.33
CA LEU A 126 3.85 12.36 10.29
C LEU A 126 2.70 11.43 10.65
N ALA A 127 2.58 10.99 11.91
CA ALA A 127 1.50 10.13 12.37
C ALA A 127 0.12 10.84 12.36
N GLU A 128 0.10 12.14 12.59
CA GLU A 128 -1.10 12.98 12.53
C GLU A 128 -1.42 13.50 11.11
N ASN A 129 -0.59 13.19 10.11
CA ASN A 129 -0.77 13.64 8.74
C ASN A 129 -0.60 12.50 7.73
N ILE A 130 -1.32 11.39 7.94
CA ILE A 130 -1.28 10.25 7.03
C ILE A 130 -2.25 10.50 5.87
N VAL A 131 -1.72 10.42 4.64
CA VAL A 131 -2.52 10.41 3.40
C VAL A 131 -2.34 9.06 2.75
N ILE A 132 -3.45 8.41 2.40
CA ILE A 132 -3.44 7.14 1.66
C ILE A 132 -3.88 7.42 0.23
N MET A 133 -3.18 6.81 -0.71
CA MET A 133 -3.44 6.91 -2.14
C MET A 133 -3.17 5.56 -2.81
N GLY A 134 -3.72 5.36 -4.02
CA GLY A 134 -3.61 4.13 -4.80
C GLY A 134 -4.92 3.32 -4.86
N GLY A 135 -5.07 2.49 -5.90
CA GLY A 135 -6.30 1.75 -6.17
C GLY A 135 -6.73 0.79 -5.05
N THR A 136 -5.78 0.12 -4.41
CA THR A 136 -6.06 -0.84 -3.32
C THR A 136 -6.73 -0.19 -2.11
N SER A 137 -6.45 1.08 -1.84
CA SER A 137 -7.04 1.80 -0.70
C SER A 137 -8.54 2.09 -0.85
N ILE A 138 -9.09 1.93 -2.06
CA ILE A 138 -10.52 2.11 -2.37
C ILE A 138 -11.35 0.91 -1.86
N LEU A 139 -10.71 -0.21 -1.52
CA LEU A 139 -11.40 -1.41 -1.03
C LEU A 139 -12.30 -1.07 0.18
N PRO A 140 -13.57 -1.52 0.17
CA PRO A 140 -14.47 -1.26 1.28
C PRO A 140 -13.90 -1.79 2.60
N GLY A 141 -13.88 -0.94 3.64
CA GLY A 141 -13.37 -1.31 4.97
C GLY A 141 -11.86 -1.12 5.18
N PHE A 142 -11.09 -0.79 4.13
CA PHE A 142 -9.62 -0.66 4.19
C PHE A 142 -9.15 0.33 5.27
N TYR A 143 -9.67 1.55 5.27
CA TYR A 143 -9.28 2.59 6.24
C TYR A 143 -9.53 2.18 7.69
N SER A 144 -10.72 1.63 7.97
CA SER A 144 -11.09 1.21 9.33
C SER A 144 -10.21 0.06 9.81
N ARG A 145 -9.91 -0.89 8.93
CA ARG A 145 -9.02 -2.01 9.23
C ARG A 145 -7.60 -1.52 9.48
N LEU A 146 -7.03 -0.71 8.59
CA LEU A 146 -5.67 -0.20 8.72
C LEU A 146 -5.50 0.63 10.00
N GLN A 147 -6.46 1.50 10.33
CA GLN A 147 -6.40 2.28 11.56
C GLN A 147 -6.35 1.37 12.80
N LYS A 148 -7.21 0.35 12.87
CA LYS A 148 -7.21 -0.61 13.97
C LYS A 148 -5.91 -1.41 14.02
N GLU A 149 -5.37 -1.78 12.87
CA GLU A 149 -4.11 -2.51 12.79
C GLU A 149 -2.94 -1.66 13.29
N LEU A 150 -2.86 -0.38 12.91
CA LEU A 150 -1.83 0.53 13.42
C LEU A 150 -1.87 0.64 14.95
N TYR A 151 -3.04 0.82 15.56
CA TYR A 151 -3.15 0.85 17.02
C TYR A 151 -2.83 -0.50 17.67
N ASN A 152 -3.26 -1.61 17.06
CA ASN A 152 -2.93 -2.95 17.54
C ASN A 152 -1.42 -3.21 17.54
N GLN A 153 -0.73 -2.83 16.46
CA GLN A 153 0.72 -2.98 16.34
C GLN A 153 1.48 -1.99 17.22
N LEU A 154 0.99 -0.75 17.39
CA LEU A 154 1.60 0.26 18.26
C LEU A 154 1.70 -0.21 19.72
N ASN A 155 0.78 -1.04 20.18
CA ASN A 155 0.80 -1.62 21.52
C ASN A 155 1.87 -2.70 21.73
N LYS A 156 2.55 -3.16 20.67
CA LYS A 156 3.68 -4.08 20.81
C LYS A 156 4.88 -3.35 21.42
N PRO A 157 5.69 -4.03 22.26
CA PRO A 157 6.81 -3.40 22.97
C PRO A 157 7.82 -2.72 22.03
N LYS A 158 8.06 -3.30 20.84
CA LYS A 158 8.92 -2.73 19.79
C LYS A 158 8.57 -1.27 19.45
N TYR A 159 7.27 -0.98 19.32
CA TYR A 159 6.78 0.32 18.85
C TYR A 159 6.37 1.24 19.99
N MET A 160 5.82 0.69 21.07
CA MET A 160 5.29 1.46 22.20
C MET A 160 6.37 2.36 22.82
N ASP A 161 7.55 1.79 23.12
CA ASP A 161 8.63 2.51 23.79
C ASP A 161 9.34 3.51 22.86
N THR A 162 9.39 3.19 21.57
CA THR A 162 10.14 3.95 20.54
C THR A 162 9.35 5.13 19.98
N LEU A 163 8.06 4.93 19.67
CA LEU A 163 7.24 5.92 18.97
C LEU A 163 6.47 6.82 19.93
N LYS A 164 5.95 6.27 21.05
CA LYS A 164 5.14 7.00 22.05
C LYS A 164 4.01 7.84 21.43
N LEU A 165 3.46 7.38 20.30
CA LEU A 165 2.40 8.04 19.57
C LEU A 165 1.06 7.81 20.28
N LYS A 166 0.16 8.79 20.17
CA LYS A 166 -1.19 8.71 20.79
C LYS A 166 -2.30 8.61 19.76
N VAL A 167 -2.13 9.23 18.60
CA VAL A 167 -3.19 9.38 17.61
C VAL A 167 -2.61 9.21 16.21
N PHE A 168 -3.29 8.41 15.39
CA PHE A 168 -3.13 8.39 13.94
C PHE A 168 -4.31 9.11 13.29
N LYS A 169 -4.02 10.13 12.46
CA LYS A 169 -5.05 10.87 11.72
C LYS A 169 -4.85 10.66 10.22
N PHE A 170 -5.94 10.25 9.58
CA PHE A 170 -6.00 10.05 8.14
C PHE A 170 -6.69 11.24 7.50
N HIS A 171 -6.01 11.88 6.54
CA HIS A 171 -6.59 12.97 5.75
C HIS A 171 -7.06 12.42 4.42
N GLN A 172 -8.27 12.78 4.04
CA GLN A 172 -8.81 12.45 2.73
C GLN A 172 -8.37 13.49 1.70
N PRO A 173 -7.77 13.07 0.58
CA PRO A 173 -7.50 13.99 -0.52
C PRO A 173 -8.82 14.50 -1.13
N PRO A 174 -8.81 15.65 -1.84
CA PRO A 174 -9.99 16.16 -2.54
C PRO A 174 -10.42 15.27 -3.73
N SER A 175 -9.53 14.40 -4.20
CA SER A 175 -9.75 13.41 -5.25
C SER A 175 -10.00 12.00 -4.71
N LYS A 176 -10.47 11.09 -5.57
CA LYS A 176 -10.36 9.66 -5.26
C LYS A 176 -8.90 9.23 -5.23
N GLU A 177 -8.64 8.25 -4.37
CA GLU A 177 -7.32 7.76 -4.00
C GLU A 177 -6.51 7.24 -5.19
N ASN A 178 -7.17 6.63 -6.19
CA ASN A 178 -6.53 6.05 -7.36
C ASN A 178 -5.87 7.07 -8.30
N TYR A 179 -6.38 8.31 -8.36
CA TYR A 179 -5.81 9.35 -9.24
C TYR A 179 -5.27 10.57 -8.47
N THR A 180 -5.20 10.51 -7.14
CA THR A 180 -4.59 11.57 -6.31
C THR A 180 -3.15 11.87 -6.73
N ALA A 181 -2.35 10.85 -7.09
CA ALA A 181 -0.99 11.03 -7.59
C ALA A 181 -0.97 11.90 -8.85
N TRP A 182 -1.84 11.57 -9.80
CA TRP A 182 -1.96 12.23 -11.09
C TRP A 182 -2.44 13.67 -10.91
N LEU A 183 -3.42 13.90 -10.04
CA LEU A 183 -3.89 15.25 -9.72
C LEU A 183 -2.76 16.10 -9.10
N GLY A 184 -1.97 15.52 -8.19
CA GLY A 184 -0.80 16.19 -7.63
C GLY A 184 0.22 16.60 -8.70
N GLY A 185 0.48 15.72 -9.67
CA GLY A 185 1.34 16.00 -10.82
C GLY A 185 0.77 17.09 -11.74
N ALA A 186 -0.54 17.08 -12.01
CA ALA A 186 -1.21 18.11 -12.80
C ALA A 186 -1.14 19.50 -12.14
N ILE A 187 -1.36 19.56 -10.82
CA ILE A 187 -1.23 20.81 -10.04
C ILE A 187 0.22 21.29 -10.05
N ALA A 188 1.19 20.39 -9.81
CA ALA A 188 2.61 20.73 -9.87
C ALA A 188 3.03 21.23 -11.27
N GLY A 189 2.48 20.62 -12.33
CA GLY A 189 2.61 21.04 -13.73
C GLY A 189 2.16 22.47 -13.99
N ALA A 190 1.07 22.88 -13.33
CA ALA A 190 0.51 24.22 -13.46
C ALA A 190 1.22 25.28 -12.60
N MET A 191 2.13 24.89 -11.69
CA MET A 191 2.87 25.85 -10.86
C MET A 191 3.93 26.59 -11.68
N ILE A 192 3.98 27.92 -11.51
CA ILE A 192 4.93 28.83 -12.18
C ILE A 192 6.39 28.51 -11.83
N THR A 193 6.65 27.80 -10.73
CA THR A 193 7.99 27.43 -10.28
C THR A 193 8.58 26.22 -10.99
N LEU A 194 7.77 25.45 -11.72
CA LEU A 194 8.21 24.21 -12.35
C LEU A 194 9.30 24.41 -13.41
N PRO A 195 9.26 25.43 -14.31
CA PRO A 195 10.32 25.65 -15.29
C PRO A 195 11.71 25.77 -14.66
N ASN A 196 11.81 26.42 -13.49
CA ASN A 196 13.07 26.61 -12.77
C ASN A 196 13.61 25.33 -12.10
N ARG A 197 12.76 24.31 -11.92
CA ARG A 197 13.12 23.01 -11.31
C ARG A 197 13.12 21.85 -12.29
N SER A 198 12.61 22.07 -13.50
CA SER A 198 12.59 21.09 -14.58
C SER A 198 13.89 21.11 -15.38
N VAL A 199 14.18 20.02 -16.08
CA VAL A 199 15.33 19.92 -16.98
C VAL A 199 14.88 20.35 -18.38
N SER A 200 15.52 21.37 -18.94
CA SER A 200 15.24 21.81 -20.31
C SER A 200 15.82 20.83 -21.34
N GLN A 201 15.26 20.87 -22.56
CA GLN A 201 15.79 20.10 -23.69
C GLN A 201 17.27 20.40 -23.93
N GLU A 202 17.68 21.67 -23.88
CA GLU A 202 19.07 22.08 -24.07
C GLU A 202 20.01 21.47 -23.03
N THR A 203 19.59 21.45 -21.76
CA THR A 203 20.38 20.83 -20.69
C THR A 203 20.52 19.34 -20.93
N PHE A 204 19.44 18.66 -21.30
CA PHE A 204 19.47 17.23 -21.61
C PHE A 204 20.37 16.92 -22.82
N LEU A 205 20.31 17.70 -23.89
CA LEU A 205 21.17 17.49 -25.07
C LEU A 205 22.66 17.66 -24.75
N LYS A 206 23.01 18.53 -23.78
CA LYS A 206 24.39 18.71 -23.32
C LYS A 206 24.88 17.59 -22.41
N THR A 207 24.04 17.10 -21.50
CA THR A 207 24.41 16.08 -20.50
C THR A 207 24.14 14.65 -20.96
N ASN A 208 23.34 14.49 -22.01
CA ASN A 208 22.76 13.24 -22.53
C ASN A 208 22.15 12.33 -21.44
N THR A 209 21.77 12.92 -20.30
CA THR A 209 21.29 12.21 -19.11
C THR A 209 20.34 13.08 -18.32
N LEU A 210 19.27 12.47 -17.79
CA LEU A 210 18.47 13.09 -16.74
C LEU A 210 19.18 12.90 -15.38
N PRO A 211 19.22 13.95 -14.54
CA PRO A 211 19.79 13.84 -13.20
C PRO A 211 18.88 12.97 -12.34
N ASP A 212 19.41 11.82 -11.92
CA ASP A 212 18.78 10.98 -10.90
C ASP A 212 19.12 11.49 -9.49
N TRP A 213 18.37 11.07 -8.48
CA TRP A 213 18.54 11.45 -7.09
C TRP A 213 19.99 11.27 -6.62
N CYS A 214 20.62 10.14 -6.99
CA CYS A 214 22.02 9.84 -6.68
C CYS A 214 22.99 10.89 -7.25
N LYS A 215 22.74 11.39 -8.48
CA LYS A 215 23.61 12.36 -9.16
C LYS A 215 23.42 13.79 -8.64
N ILE A 216 22.25 14.10 -8.10
CA ILE A 216 21.96 15.41 -7.50
C ILE A 216 22.73 15.57 -6.18
N GLN A 217 22.82 14.51 -5.36
CA GLN A 217 23.56 14.54 -4.10
C GLN A 217 25.06 14.79 -4.28
N GLU A 218 25.68 14.20 -5.31
CA GLU A 218 27.09 14.41 -5.62
C GLU A 218 27.41 15.88 -5.94
N LYS A 219 26.53 16.57 -6.69
CA LYS A 219 26.68 18.01 -6.97
C LYS A 219 26.56 18.88 -5.73
N ASN A 220 25.66 18.52 -4.81
CA ASN A 220 25.50 19.27 -3.57
C ASN A 220 26.72 19.09 -2.67
N GLN A 221 27.25 17.87 -2.54
CA GLN A 221 28.44 17.57 -1.75
C GLN A 221 29.68 18.29 -2.27
N SER A 222 29.95 18.23 -3.59
CA SER A 222 31.08 18.94 -4.20
C SER A 222 30.99 20.47 -4.02
N SER A 223 29.78 21.03 -4.18
CA SER A 223 29.55 22.46 -3.95
C SER A 223 29.82 22.88 -2.49
N THR A 224 29.44 22.07 -1.50
CA THR A 224 29.77 22.33 -0.08
C THR A 224 31.26 22.18 0.21
N GLU A 225 31.94 21.19 -0.37
CA GLU A 225 33.39 21.01 -0.18
C GLU A 225 34.20 22.16 -0.79
N ASP A 226 33.77 22.69 -1.94
CA ASP A 226 34.42 23.82 -2.59
C ASP A 226 34.24 25.13 -1.81
N LEU A 227 33.08 25.33 -1.17
CA LEU A 227 32.83 26.46 -0.25
C LEU A 227 33.69 26.36 1.02
N LEU A 228 33.87 25.16 1.57
CA LEU A 228 34.74 24.92 2.74
C LEU A 228 36.23 25.13 2.42
N LYS A 229 36.67 24.77 1.20
CA LYS A 229 38.03 25.02 0.70
C LYS A 229 38.28 26.51 0.45
N GLN A 230 37.27 27.27 -0.01
CA GLN A 230 37.38 28.72 -0.13
C GLN A 230 37.41 29.42 1.23
N GLY A 231 36.63 28.97 2.21
CA GLY A 231 36.64 29.51 3.58
C GLY A 231 38.00 29.35 4.28
N HIS A 232 38.70 28.23 4.08
CA HIS A 232 40.04 28.02 4.63
C HIS A 232 41.12 28.92 4.01
N LYS A 233 40.91 29.43 2.80
CA LYS A 233 41.86 30.32 2.10
C LYS A 233 41.80 31.79 2.55
N ILE A 234 40.79 32.16 3.32
CA ILE A 234 40.58 33.54 3.82
C ILE A 234 41.18 33.71 5.23
N LEU A 235 41.50 32.62 5.92
CA LEU A 235 42.06 32.60 7.29
C LEU A 235 43.54 32.21 7.36
N SER A 236 44.25 32.20 6.22
CA SER A 236 45.71 32.01 6.12
C SER A 236 46.36 33.19 5.43
#